data_AF-A0A221SPA8-F1
#
_entry.id   AF-A0A221SPA8-F1
#
_cell.length_a   1.000
_cell.length_b   1.000
_cell.length_c   1.000
_cell.angle_alpha   90.00
_cell.angle_beta   90.00
_cell.angle_gamma   90.00
#
_symmetry.space_group_name_H-M   'P 1'
#
loop_
_entity.id
_entity.type
_entity.pdbx_description
1 polymer ?
#
loop_
_entity_poly.entity_id
_entity_poly.type
_entity_poly.pdbx_seq_one_letter_code
_entity_poly.pdbx_strand_id
1 'polypeptide(L)' 'QLSYSPLVPIISKKPKKVLILGSSGLSIGQAGEFNYSGSQAIKALREKSIQTLLINPNIATVQTSKGMAN' A
#
# COMPACT_ATOMS: atom_id res chain seq x y z
N GLN A 1 10.57 10.50 -20.28
CA GLN A 1 10.22 9.18 -19.72
C GLN A 1 11.29 8.83 -18.68
N LEU A 2 10.91 8.56 -17.44
CA LEU A 2 11.87 8.17 -16.40
C LEU A 2 12.07 6.66 -16.49
N SER A 3 13.31 6.22 -16.72
CA SER A 3 13.68 4.81 -16.81
C SER A 3 14.55 4.45 -15.61
N TYR A 4 14.18 3.38 -14.91
CA TYR A 4 14.96 2.83 -13.80
C TYR A 4 15.47 1.44 -14.17
N SER A 5 16.77 1.23 -14.03
CA SER A 5 17.40 -0.07 -14.16
C SER A 5 18.04 -0.45 -12.82
N PRO A 6 17.60 -1.54 -12.18
CA PRO A 6 18.16 -1.93 -10.90
C PRO A 6 19.60 -2.43 -11.08
N LEU A 7 20.50 -2.00 -10.19
CA LEU A 7 21.90 -2.44 -10.16
C LEU A 7 22.05 -3.92 -9.80
N VAL A 8 21.04 -4.50 -9.15
CA VAL A 8 21.01 -5.89 -8.70
C VAL A 8 19.76 -6.57 -9.29
N PRO A 9 19.88 -7.78 -9.85
CA PRO A 9 18.73 -8.52 -10.35
C PRO A 9 17.71 -8.76 -9.24
N ILE A 10 16.42 -8.55 -9.55
CA ILE A 10 15.35 -8.84 -8.60
C ILE A 10 15.21 -10.37 -8.51
N ILE A 11 15.78 -10.96 -7.47
CA ILE A 11 15.63 -12.39 -7.19
C ILE A 11 14.20 -12.61 -6.67
N SER A 12 13.39 -13.39 -7.41
CA SER A 12 11.96 -13.62 -7.19
C SER A 12 11.68 -14.50 -5.96
N LYS A 13 12.05 -14.05 -4.76
CA LYS A 13 11.58 -14.64 -3.50
C LYS A 13 10.31 -13.90 -3.05
N LYS A 14 9.42 -14.63 -2.37
CA LYS A 14 8.21 -14.04 -1.75
C LYS A 14 8.64 -12.85 -0.87
N PRO A 15 8.10 -11.64 -1.09
CA PRO A 15 8.52 -10.45 -0.36
C PRO A 15 8.14 -10.59 1.12
N LYS A 16 9.06 -10.25 2.02
CA LYS A 16 8.82 -10.21 3.47
C LYS A 16 8.20 -8.88 3.92
N LYS A 17 8.45 -7.81 3.15
CA LYS A 17 7.90 -6.48 3.39
C LYS A 17 7.41 -5.88 2.08
N VAL A 18 6.31 -5.13 2.15
CA VAL A 18 5.71 -4.43 1.02
C VAL A 18 5.40 -2.99 1.45
N LEU A 19 5.74 -2.03 0.59
CA LEU A 19 5.33 -0.64 0.72
C LEU A 19 4.04 -0.44 -0.10
N ILE A 20 2.99 0.05 0.54
CA ILE A 20 1.75 0.47 -0.12
C ILE A 20 1.73 1.99 -0.14
N LEU A 21 1.51 2.53 -1.34
CA LEU A 21 1.26 3.95 -1.55
C LEU A 21 -0.24 4.13 -1.71
N GLY A 22 -0.87 4.82 -0.75
CA GLY A 22 -2.29 5.13 -0.79
C GLY A 22 -2.59 6.28 -1.76
N SER A 23 -3.85 6.35 -2.20
CA SER A 23 -4.32 7.43 -3.07
C SER A 23 -4.52 8.73 -2.30
N SER A 24 -3.96 9.83 -2.78
CA SER A 24 -4.25 11.19 -2.30
C SER A 24 -5.64 11.65 -2.77
N GLY A 25 -6.70 11.06 -2.22
CA GLY A 25 -8.08 11.29 -2.65
C GLY A 25 -8.65 12.62 -2.14
N LEU A 26 -8.41 13.71 -2.86
CA LEU A 26 -9.13 14.99 -2.69
C LEU A 26 -10.25 15.20 -3.74
N SER A 27 -10.38 14.26 -4.69
CA SER A 27 -11.31 14.36 -5.81
C SER A 27 -12.58 13.52 -5.59
N ILE A 28 -13.74 14.07 -5.99
CA ILE A 28 -15.06 13.42 -5.87
C ILE A 28 -15.07 12.12 -6.70
N GLY A 29 -15.53 11.01 -6.10
CA GLY A 29 -15.64 9.71 -6.77
C GLY A 29 -14.38 8.83 -6.75
N GLN A 30 -13.35 9.18 -5.97
CA GLN A 30 -12.11 8.40 -5.84
C GLN A 30 -11.75 8.04 -4.39
N ALA A 31 -12.56 8.42 -3.41
CA ALA A 31 -12.23 8.18 -2.01
C ALA A 31 -12.67 6.78 -1.55
N GLY A 32 -13.81 6.28 -2.03
CA GLY A 32 -14.41 5.04 -1.56
C GLY A 32 -13.68 3.77 -2.02
N GLU A 33 -13.49 3.61 -3.33
CA GLU A 33 -12.94 2.37 -3.89
C GLU A 33 -11.47 2.16 -3.52
N PHE A 34 -10.67 3.24 -3.49
CA PHE A 34 -9.25 3.16 -3.16
C PHE A 34 -9.00 2.92 -1.68
N ASN A 35 -9.86 3.45 -0.80
CA ASN A 35 -9.83 3.12 0.62
C ASN A 35 -10.15 1.64 0.88
N TYR A 36 -11.18 1.12 0.20
CA TYR A 36 -11.59 -0.26 0.36
C TYR A 36 -10.54 -1.23 -0.18
N SER A 37 -10.13 -1.05 -1.44
CA SER A 37 -9.15 -1.92 -2.09
C SER A 37 -7.80 -1.93 -1.37
N GLY A 38 -7.31 -0.77 -0.92
CA GLY A 38 -6.07 -0.71 -0.17
C GLY A 38 -6.16 -1.30 1.24
N SER A 39 -7.32 -1.20 1.92
CA SER A 39 -7.54 -1.89 3.20
C SER A 39 -7.55 -3.42 3.03
N GLN A 40 -8.18 -3.92 1.95
CA GLN A 40 -8.21 -5.34 1.62
C GLN A 40 -6.81 -5.86 1.26
N ALA A 41 -5.99 -5.07 0.55
CA ALA A 41 -4.61 -5.41 0.26
C ALA A 41 -3.78 -5.58 1.55
N ILE A 42 -3.90 -4.63 2.48
CA ILE A 42 -3.23 -4.70 3.79
C ILE A 42 -3.65 -5.97 4.55
N LYS A 43 -4.95 -6.27 4.59
CA LYS A 43 -5.48 -7.48 5.25
C LYS A 43 -4.90 -8.76 4.66
N ALA A 44 -4.91 -8.90 3.34
CA ALA A 44 -4.38 -10.07 2.65
C ALA A 44 -2.87 -10.25 2.83
N LEU A 45 -2.11 -9.15 2.91
CA LEU A 45 -0.67 -9.20 3.19
C LEU A 45 -0.41 -9.65 4.63
N ARG A 46 -1.20 -9.16 5.58
CA ARG A 46 -1.13 -9.58 6.99
C ARG A 46 -1.43 -11.07 7.16
N GLU A 47 -2.46 -11.60 6.50
CA GLU A 47 -2.79 -13.04 6.51
C GLU A 47 -1.67 -13.91 5.94
N LYS A 48 -0.84 -13.36 5.04
CA LYS A 48 0.33 -14.02 4.47
C LYS A 48 1.62 -13.81 5.27
N SER A 49 1.54 -13.20 6.46
CA SER A 49 2.67 -12.82 7.32
C SER A 49 3.68 -11.90 6.63
N ILE A 50 3.21 -11.01 5.77
CA ILE A 50 4.02 -10.01 5.07
C ILE A 50 3.86 -8.66 5.79
N GLN A 51 4.99 -8.04 6.17
CA GLN A 51 4.97 -6.71 6.78
C GLN A 51 4.58 -5.66 5.75
N THR A 52 3.78 -4.69 6.18
CA THR A 52 3.19 -3.70 5.26
C THR A 52 3.38 -2.30 5.82
N LEU A 53 4.15 -1.48 5.10
CA LEU A 53 4.28 -0.06 5.37
C LEU A 53 3.29 0.70 4.47
N LEU A 54 2.41 1.51 5.05
CA LEU A 54 1.49 2.35 4.29
C LEU A 54 1.95 3.80 4.33
N ILE A 55 2.08 4.43 3.16
CA ILE A 55 2.22 5.88 3.03
C ILE A 55 0.98 6.39 2.29
N ASN A 56 0.11 7.11 3.00
CA ASN A 56 -1.07 7.72 2.41
C ASN A 56 -1.23 9.15 2.95
N PRO A 57 -1.08 10.20 2.13
CA PRO A 57 -1.21 11.58 2.59
C PRO A 57 -2.67 11.98 2.86
N ASN A 58 -3.65 11.13 2.49
CA ASN A 58 -5.06 11.41 2.76
C ASN A 58 -5.45 10.99 4.19
N ILE A 59 -5.59 11.98 5.08
CA ILE A 59 -5.97 11.78 6.49
C ILE A 59 -7.43 11.34 6.68
N ALA A 60 -8.27 11.48 5.65
CA ALA A 60 -9.69 11.13 5.68
C ALA A 60 -9.95 9.71 5.16
N THR A 61 -9.12 8.74 5.58
CA THR A 61 -9.21 7.34 5.14
C THR A 61 -9.13 6.38 6.31
N VAL A 62 -9.91 5.29 6.27
CA VAL A 62 -9.79 4.20 7.28
C VAL A 62 -8.40 3.57 7.25
N GLN A 63 -7.72 3.63 6.09
CA GLN A 63 -6.38 3.10 5.89
C GLN A 63 -5.32 3.73 6.81
N THR A 64 -5.46 4.99 7.18
CA THR A 64 -4.52 5.70 8.07
C THR A 64 -4.78 5.46 9.57
N SER A 65 -5.73 4.61 9.92
CA SER A 65 -6.05 4.30 11.33
C SER A 65 -4.92 3.51 12.00
N LYS A 66 -4.66 3.80 13.28
CA LYS A 66 -3.71 3.04 14.10
C LYS A 66 -4.09 1.55 14.10
N GLY A 67 -3.15 0.68 13.74
CA GLY A 67 -3.32 -0.78 13.74
C GLY A 67 -3.68 -1.42 12.39
N MET A 68 -3.84 -0.62 11.33
CA MET A 68 -4.01 -1.15 9.97
C MET A 68 -2.68 -1.62 9.37
N ALA A 69 -1.63 -0.81 9.45
CA ALA A 69 -0.29 -1.10 8.94
C ALA A 69 0.75 -1.11 10.07
N ASN A 70 1.81 -1.94 9.94
CA ASN A 70 2.86 -2.18 10.94
C ASN A 70 4.26 -2.10 10.33
#